data_AF-A0A367M387-F1
#
_entry.id   AF-A0A367M387-F1
#
_cell.length_a   1.000
_cell.length_b   1.000
_cell.length_c   1.000
_cell.angle_alpha   90.00
_cell.angle_beta   90.00
_cell.angle_gamma   90.00
#
_symmetry.space_group_name_H-M   'P 1'
#
loop_
_entity.id
_entity.type
_entity.pdbx_description
1 polymer ?
#
loop_
_entity_poly.entity_id
_entity_poly.type
_entity_poly.pdbx_seq_one_letter_code
_entity_poly.pdbx_strand_id
1 'polypeptide(L)'
;MPGSVHRKPVCGNSASHRPRRSRDRQVYGRWGVNETVEVKTCELEGPALDWAVATAQGWIRYEEDSVELGWYWHTDPENAPYGPIIYLGDWRPSNNWSQCGPLIEKYRFEFEWVGNDWHGEPLNFFTACGFDMPADAASAGPTHLIAACRAIVRAKYGKTVSVPAELIK
;
A
#
# COMPACT_ATOMS: atom_id res chain seq x y z
N MET A 1 49.35 4.23 -51.71
CA MET A 1 47.91 4.45 -51.96
C MET A 1 47.26 5.04 -50.70
N PRO A 2 47.27 6.38 -50.51
CA PRO A 2 46.50 7.04 -49.47
C PRO A 2 45.27 7.74 -50.09
N GLY A 3 44.07 7.31 -49.71
CA GLY A 3 42.81 7.81 -50.29
C GLY A 3 42.02 8.65 -49.30
N SER A 4 42.18 9.97 -49.43
CA SER A 4 41.22 11.07 -49.27
C SER A 4 40.15 11.06 -48.16
N VAL A 5 40.28 12.10 -47.33
CA VAL A 5 39.23 12.78 -46.55
C VAL A 5 38.00 13.10 -47.42
N HIS A 6 36.79 12.79 -46.95
CA HIS A 6 35.55 13.38 -47.46
C HIS A 6 34.58 13.79 -46.34
N ARG A 7 33.97 14.95 -46.57
CA ARG A 7 33.20 15.80 -45.66
C ARG A 7 31.84 15.19 -45.31
N LYS A 8 31.31 15.59 -44.14
CA LYS A 8 29.91 15.42 -43.72
C LYS A 8 28.92 15.95 -44.77
N PRO A 9 27.70 15.38 -44.81
CA PRO A 9 26.49 16.16 -45.04
C PRO A 9 25.67 16.28 -43.75
N VAL A 10 25.26 17.51 -43.45
CA VAL A 10 24.16 17.86 -42.55
C VAL A 10 22.87 17.75 -43.37
N CYS A 11 21.88 17.00 -42.88
CA CYS A 11 20.44 17.01 -43.22
C CYS A 11 19.79 15.99 -42.28
N GLY A 12 18.66 16.17 -41.60
CA GLY A 12 17.71 17.27 -41.49
C GLY A 12 16.71 16.90 -40.37
N ASN A 13 16.01 17.91 -39.86
CA ASN A 13 14.97 17.78 -38.85
C ASN A 13 13.92 16.73 -39.23
N SER A 14 13.57 15.86 -38.28
CA SER A 14 12.22 15.31 -38.19
C SER A 14 11.86 15.18 -36.71
N ALA A 15 11.04 16.13 -36.26
CA ALA A 15 10.40 16.09 -34.97
C ALA A 15 9.51 14.83 -34.91
N SER A 16 9.96 13.81 -34.20
CA SER A 16 9.11 12.67 -33.89
C SER A 16 8.11 13.11 -32.82
N HIS A 17 6.89 13.42 -33.25
CA HIS A 17 5.72 13.51 -32.40
C HIS A 17 5.56 12.16 -31.67
N ARG A 18 6.03 12.10 -30.42
CA ARG A 18 5.57 11.04 -29.52
C ARG A 18 4.09 11.29 -29.22
N PRO A 19 3.20 10.31 -29.45
CA PRO A 19 1.81 10.47 -29.10
C PRO A 19 1.72 10.65 -27.59
N ARG A 20 1.07 11.74 -27.15
CA ARG A 20 0.66 11.91 -25.76
C ARG A 20 -0.21 10.70 -25.42
N ARG A 21 0.32 9.76 -24.62
CA ARG A 21 -0.50 8.75 -23.97
C ARG A 21 -1.52 9.50 -23.12
N SER A 22 -2.77 9.52 -23.56
CA SER A 22 -3.91 9.86 -22.72
C SER A 22 -3.87 8.89 -21.54
N ARG A 23 -3.39 9.38 -20.39
CA ARG A 23 -3.64 8.71 -19.13
C ARG A 23 -5.10 9.01 -18.84
N ASP A 24 -5.97 8.09 -19.25
CA ASP A 24 -7.25 7.87 -18.59
C ASP A 24 -6.91 7.47 -17.15
N ARG A 25 -6.64 8.48 -16.33
CA ARG A 25 -6.29 8.34 -14.92
C ARG A 25 -7.62 8.53 -14.21
N GLN A 26 -8.18 7.39 -13.79
CA GLN A 26 -9.42 7.28 -13.03
C GLN A 26 -9.46 8.40 -11.99
N VAL A 27 -10.38 9.34 -12.19
CA VAL A 27 -10.56 10.52 -11.36
C VAL A 27 -11.32 10.05 -10.13
N TYR A 28 -10.62 9.85 -9.01
CA TYR A 28 -11.30 9.73 -7.73
C TYR A 28 -11.78 11.13 -7.32
N GLY A 29 -13.04 11.18 -6.93
CA GLY A 29 -13.97 12.29 -7.12
C GLY A 29 -13.70 13.57 -6.32
N ARG A 30 -14.45 14.57 -6.74
CA ARG A 30 -14.47 15.98 -6.35
C ARG A 30 -15.62 16.20 -5.37
N TRP A 31 -15.31 16.64 -4.14
CA TRP A 31 -16.21 17.17 -3.08
C TRP A 31 -17.46 16.33 -2.72
N GLY A 32 -17.35 15.57 -1.64
CA GLY A 32 -18.44 14.90 -0.93
C GLY A 32 -17.82 14.10 0.22
N VAL A 33 -18.48 14.06 1.39
CA VAL A 33 -18.04 13.29 2.57
C VAL A 33 -17.48 11.95 2.12
N ASN A 34 -16.21 11.64 2.43
CA ASN A 34 -15.63 10.32 2.14
C ASN A 34 -16.47 9.30 2.90
N GLU A 35 -17.37 8.62 2.17
CA GLU A 35 -18.23 7.59 2.74
C GLU A 35 -17.32 6.48 3.23
N THR A 36 -17.45 6.12 4.50
CA THR A 36 -16.70 5.02 5.08
C THR A 36 -17.63 3.85 5.33
N VAL A 37 -17.09 2.65 5.18
CA VAL A 37 -17.80 1.40 5.44
C VAL A 37 -17.05 0.63 6.51
N GLU A 38 -17.78 0.10 7.47
CA GLU A 38 -17.23 -0.81 8.47
C GLU A 38 -17.09 -2.21 7.86
N VAL A 39 -15.87 -2.76 7.94
CA VAL A 39 -15.54 -4.09 7.42
C VAL A 39 -14.81 -4.89 8.47
N LYS A 40 -14.90 -6.22 8.40
CA LYS A 40 -14.10 -7.07 9.30
C LYS A 40 -12.64 -7.00 8.89
N THR A 41 -11.76 -6.84 9.87
CA THR A 41 -10.31 -6.76 9.63
C THR A 41 -9.78 -8.02 8.92
N CYS A 42 -10.38 -9.18 9.16
CA CYS A 42 -10.01 -10.43 8.49
C CYS A 42 -10.43 -10.50 7.02
N GLU A 43 -11.33 -9.63 6.57
CA GLU A 43 -11.81 -9.56 5.18
C GLU A 43 -11.05 -8.52 4.36
N LEU A 44 -10.27 -7.64 5.01
CA LEU A 44 -9.49 -6.61 4.33
C LEU A 44 -8.44 -7.20 3.38
N GLU A 45 -8.35 -6.63 2.19
CA GLU A 45 -7.33 -6.95 1.20
C GLU A 45 -7.01 -5.74 0.30
N GLY A 46 -5.91 -5.83 -0.43
CA GLY A 46 -5.52 -4.84 -1.44
C GLY A 46 -5.48 -3.40 -0.90
N PRO A 47 -5.97 -2.41 -1.68
CA PRO A 47 -5.91 -1.00 -1.29
C PRO A 47 -6.57 -0.67 0.05
N ALA A 48 -7.67 -1.33 0.40
CA ALA A 48 -8.33 -1.10 1.68
C ALA A 48 -7.45 -1.56 2.86
N LEU A 49 -6.79 -2.71 2.73
CA LEU A 49 -5.83 -3.19 3.72
C LEU A 49 -4.60 -2.27 3.80
N ASP A 50 -4.04 -1.88 2.67
CA ASP A 50 -2.87 -1.00 2.59
C ASP A 50 -3.13 0.35 3.26
N TRP A 51 -4.31 0.93 3.00
CA TRP A 51 -4.79 2.16 3.63
C TRP A 51 -4.94 1.98 5.16
N ALA A 52 -5.58 0.90 5.59
CA ALA A 52 -5.78 0.62 7.02
C ALA A 52 -4.46 0.42 7.78
N VAL A 53 -3.43 -0.12 7.13
CA VAL A 53 -2.08 -0.23 7.73
C VAL A 53 -1.44 1.14 7.89
N ALA A 54 -1.55 2.04 6.90
CA ALA A 54 -1.02 3.40 7.01
C ALA A 54 -1.68 4.16 8.18
N THR A 55 -3.00 4.08 8.29
CA THR A 55 -3.74 4.70 9.41
C THR A 55 -3.40 4.05 10.75
N ALA A 56 -3.21 2.72 10.80
CA ALA A 56 -2.78 2.04 12.01
C ALA A 56 -1.40 2.48 12.52
N GLN A 57 -0.51 2.88 11.59
CA GLN A 57 0.79 3.48 11.93
C GLN A 57 0.69 4.93 12.45
N GLY A 58 -0.50 5.54 12.39
CA GLY A 58 -0.72 6.93 12.78
C GLY A 58 -0.29 7.93 11.71
N TRP A 59 -0.07 7.49 10.47
CA TRP A 59 0.30 8.40 9.38
C TRP A 59 -0.82 9.39 9.08
N ILE A 60 -0.43 10.62 8.75
CA ILE A 60 -1.35 11.74 8.57
C ILE A 60 -1.59 11.96 7.08
N ARG A 61 -2.84 12.27 6.73
CA ARG A 61 -3.26 12.64 5.38
C ARG A 61 -4.04 13.95 5.43
N TYR A 62 -3.65 14.91 4.59
CA TYR A 62 -4.35 16.17 4.44
C TYR A 62 -5.27 16.09 3.22
N GLU A 63 -6.54 15.71 3.43
CA GLU A 63 -7.47 15.43 2.32
C GLU A 63 -7.96 16.70 1.60
N GLU A 64 -8.09 17.79 2.34
CA GLU A 64 -8.72 19.03 1.87
C GLU A 64 -7.73 20.15 1.57
N ASP A 65 -6.43 19.90 1.72
CA ASP A 65 -5.44 20.93 1.45
C ASP A 65 -5.31 21.21 -0.07
N SER A 66 -4.99 22.45 -0.42
CA SER A 66 -4.95 22.88 -1.82
C SER A 66 -3.71 22.39 -2.58
N VAL A 67 -2.75 21.77 -1.87
CA VAL A 67 -1.45 21.39 -2.40
C VAL A 67 -1.38 19.87 -2.60
N GLU A 68 -1.61 19.10 -1.55
CA GLU A 68 -1.49 17.64 -1.57
C GLU A 68 -2.77 16.93 -1.96
N LEU A 69 -3.95 17.51 -1.74
CA LEU A 69 -5.27 17.00 -2.14
C LEU A 69 -5.48 15.53 -1.71
N GLY A 70 -4.95 15.14 -0.55
CA GLY A 70 -5.02 13.77 -0.01
C GLY A 70 -4.17 12.72 -0.74
N TRP A 71 -3.26 13.11 -1.63
CA TRP A 71 -2.47 12.16 -2.42
C TRP A 71 -1.23 11.60 -1.71
N TYR A 72 -0.90 12.12 -0.53
CA TYR A 72 0.30 11.73 0.22
C TYR A 72 -0.01 11.35 1.65
N TRP A 73 0.76 10.37 2.16
CA TRP A 73 0.88 10.07 3.58
C TRP A 73 2.11 10.74 4.13
N HIS A 74 1.95 11.45 5.24
CA HIS A 74 3.06 11.89 6.09
C HIS A 74 3.42 10.75 7.04
N THR A 75 4.60 10.17 6.84
CA THR A 75 5.00 8.92 7.51
C THR A 75 5.65 9.15 8.88
N ASP A 76 5.96 10.41 9.18
CA ASP A 76 6.43 10.91 10.46
C ASP A 76 5.40 11.90 11.03
N PRO A 77 4.48 11.45 11.89
CA PRO A 77 3.42 12.29 12.44
C PRO A 77 3.93 13.45 13.29
N GLU A 78 5.12 13.33 13.90
CA GLU A 78 5.69 14.36 14.75
C GLU A 78 6.22 15.56 13.95
N ASN A 79 6.64 15.32 12.70
CA ASN A 79 7.21 16.33 11.82
C ASN A 79 6.27 16.74 10.66
N ALA A 80 5.05 16.22 10.60
CA ALA A 80 4.07 16.60 9.58
C ALA A 80 3.68 18.09 9.70
N PRO A 81 3.52 18.83 8.58
CA PRO A 81 3.58 18.40 7.18
C PRO A 81 4.99 18.49 6.53
N TYR A 82 6.05 18.73 7.31
CA TYR A 82 7.40 18.98 6.77
C TYR A 82 8.30 17.74 6.74
N GLY A 83 7.77 16.59 7.16
CA GLY A 83 8.47 15.31 7.24
C GLY A 83 8.50 14.50 5.94
N PRO A 84 9.00 13.26 6.00
CA PRO A 84 8.93 12.33 4.89
C PRO A 84 7.49 12.02 4.47
N ILE A 85 7.29 11.99 3.15
CA ILE A 85 6.00 11.64 2.54
C ILE A 85 6.13 10.43 1.61
N ILE A 86 5.02 9.69 1.45
CA ILE A 86 4.87 8.66 0.43
C ILE A 86 3.55 8.86 -0.31
N TYR A 87 3.56 8.69 -1.63
CA TYR A 87 2.35 8.78 -2.45
C TYR A 87 1.38 7.63 -2.10
N LEU A 88 0.09 7.95 -2.02
CA LEU A 88 -0.98 7.02 -1.62
C LEU A 88 -0.92 5.71 -2.43
N GLY A 89 -0.74 5.81 -3.74
CA GLY A 89 -0.70 4.64 -4.64
C GLY A 89 0.59 3.82 -4.59
N ASP A 90 1.64 4.34 -3.96
CA ASP A 90 2.93 3.65 -3.84
C ASP A 90 3.01 2.83 -2.54
N TRP A 91 2.19 3.15 -1.53
CA TRP A 91 2.08 2.38 -0.31
C TRP A 91 1.22 1.13 -0.51
N ARG A 92 1.87 -0.04 -0.51
CA ARG A 92 1.27 -1.35 -0.81
C ARG A 92 1.86 -2.49 0.04
N PRO A 93 1.90 -2.37 1.38
CA PRO A 93 2.55 -3.34 2.26
C PRO A 93 1.96 -4.75 2.15
N SER A 94 0.67 -4.89 1.77
CA SER A 94 0.04 -6.21 1.57
C SER A 94 0.65 -7.03 0.43
N ASN A 95 1.39 -6.39 -0.50
CA ASN A 95 2.01 -7.04 -1.65
C ASN A 95 3.47 -6.61 -1.92
N ASN A 96 4.05 -5.76 -1.07
CA ASN A 96 5.41 -5.26 -1.23
C ASN A 96 6.28 -5.57 -0.01
N TRP A 97 7.22 -6.51 -0.19
CA TRP A 97 8.16 -6.92 0.84
C TRP A 97 9.06 -5.80 1.35
N SER A 98 9.48 -4.85 0.50
CA SER A 98 10.35 -3.77 0.97
C SER A 98 9.65 -2.82 1.93
N GLN A 99 8.32 -2.82 1.94
CA GLN A 99 7.48 -1.99 2.82
C GLN A 99 7.03 -2.74 4.06
N CYS A 100 6.62 -4.00 3.91
CA CYS A 100 6.16 -4.80 5.05
C CYS A 100 7.31 -5.43 5.84
N GLY A 101 8.44 -5.75 5.21
CA GLY A 101 9.61 -6.32 5.88
C GLY A 101 10.05 -5.52 7.11
N PRO A 102 10.21 -4.19 7.01
CA PRO A 102 10.47 -3.35 8.19
C PRO A 102 9.37 -3.43 9.27
N LEU A 103 8.11 -3.61 8.89
CA LEU A 103 7.01 -3.79 9.85
C LEU A 103 7.08 -5.17 10.53
N ILE A 104 7.48 -6.20 9.79
CA ILE A 104 7.69 -7.56 10.30
C ILE A 104 8.71 -7.54 11.44
N GLU A 105 9.84 -6.86 11.23
CA GLU A 105 10.88 -6.67 12.24
C GLU A 105 10.40 -5.77 13.39
N LYS A 106 9.71 -4.66 13.07
CA LYS A 106 9.20 -3.71 14.08
C LYS A 106 8.29 -4.37 15.11
N TYR A 107 7.40 -5.26 14.68
CA TYR A 107 6.42 -5.93 15.55
C TYR A 107 6.85 -7.36 15.95
N ARG A 108 8.05 -7.80 15.53
CA ARG A 108 8.63 -9.12 15.82
C ARG A 108 7.64 -10.25 15.52
N PHE A 109 7.24 -10.33 14.27
CA PHE A 109 6.26 -11.32 13.84
C PHE A 109 6.83 -12.74 13.81
N GLU A 110 6.07 -13.66 14.37
CA GLU A 110 6.14 -15.09 14.10
C GLU A 110 5.05 -15.46 13.08
N PHE A 111 5.37 -16.44 12.22
CA PHE A 111 4.46 -16.95 11.21
C PHE A 111 4.34 -18.46 11.27
N GLU A 112 3.13 -18.96 11.06
CA GLU A 112 2.85 -20.39 10.94
C GLU A 112 2.09 -20.66 9.63
N TRP A 113 2.48 -21.75 8.96
CA TRP A 113 1.70 -22.29 7.84
C TRP A 113 0.64 -23.25 8.37
N VAL A 114 -0.63 -22.96 8.08
CA VAL A 114 -1.76 -23.80 8.43
C VAL A 114 -2.27 -24.48 7.15
N GLY A 115 -1.83 -25.72 6.95
CA GLY A 115 -2.17 -26.51 5.77
C GLY A 115 -3.59 -27.07 5.83
N ASN A 116 -3.96 -27.68 6.96
CA ASN A 116 -5.23 -28.36 7.14
C ASN A 116 -5.85 -28.05 8.52
N ASP A 117 -7.15 -28.29 8.66
CA ASP A 117 -7.82 -28.31 9.95
C ASP A 117 -7.64 -29.66 10.69
N TRP A 118 -8.27 -29.80 11.86
CA TRP A 118 -8.22 -31.01 12.69
C TRP A 118 -8.89 -32.23 12.03
N HIS A 119 -9.73 -32.02 11.03
CA HIS A 119 -10.39 -33.08 10.25
C HIS A 119 -9.61 -33.44 8.98
N GLY A 120 -8.52 -32.72 8.69
CA GLY A 120 -7.71 -32.92 7.48
C GLY A 120 -8.21 -32.13 6.27
N GLU A 121 -9.18 -31.23 6.46
CA GLU A 121 -9.69 -30.36 5.38
C GLU A 121 -8.69 -29.23 5.10
N PRO A 122 -8.40 -28.92 3.83
CA PRO A 122 -7.37 -27.95 3.47
C PRO A 122 -7.80 -26.52 3.83
N LEU A 123 -6.95 -25.83 4.59
CA LEU A 123 -7.12 -24.44 4.99
C LEU A 123 -6.21 -23.47 4.20
N ASN A 124 -4.95 -23.87 3.97
CA ASN A 124 -3.98 -23.17 3.13
C ASN A 124 -3.81 -21.67 3.40
N PHE A 125 -3.47 -21.28 4.63
CA PHE A 125 -3.17 -19.90 4.97
C PHE A 125 -1.97 -19.76 5.90
N PHE A 126 -1.47 -18.54 6.01
CA PHE A 126 -0.47 -18.15 7.00
C PHE A 126 -1.15 -17.44 8.17
N THR A 127 -0.72 -17.73 9.39
CA THR A 127 -1.01 -16.90 10.56
C THR A 127 0.17 -15.99 10.85
N ALA A 128 -0.11 -14.84 11.45
CA ALA A 128 0.90 -13.89 11.90
C ALA A 128 0.57 -13.45 13.33
N CYS A 129 1.55 -13.59 14.23
CA CYS A 129 1.46 -13.14 15.62
C CYS A 129 2.65 -12.23 15.93
N GLY A 130 2.40 -10.98 16.32
CA GLY A 130 3.47 -10.06 16.71
C GLY A 130 3.69 -10.09 18.20
N PHE A 131 4.96 -10.20 18.62
CA PHE A 131 5.31 -10.27 20.05
C PHE A 131 4.98 -8.97 20.79
N ASP A 132 5.15 -7.83 20.13
CA ASP A 132 4.87 -6.49 20.71
C ASP A 132 3.43 -6.01 20.44
N MET A 133 2.50 -6.95 20.22
CA MET A 133 1.09 -6.66 19.92
C MET A 133 0.16 -7.37 20.91
N PRO A 134 -1.10 -6.93 21.04
CA PRO A 134 -2.10 -7.66 21.83
C PRO A 134 -2.22 -9.12 21.35
N ALA A 135 -2.35 -10.07 22.29
CA ALA A 135 -2.42 -11.49 21.97
C ALA A 135 -3.60 -11.85 21.03
N ASP A 136 -4.69 -11.09 21.10
CA ASP A 136 -5.87 -11.27 20.25
C ASP A 136 -5.77 -10.56 18.89
N ALA A 137 -4.64 -9.91 18.59
CA ALA A 137 -4.35 -9.28 17.30
C ALA A 137 -3.86 -10.28 16.22
N ALA A 138 -3.51 -11.51 16.61
CA ALA A 138 -3.14 -12.56 15.67
C ALA A 138 -4.16 -12.68 14.53
N SER A 139 -3.67 -12.74 13.30
CA SER A 139 -4.51 -12.71 12.10
C SER A 139 -3.99 -13.67 11.04
N ALA A 140 -4.88 -14.07 10.14
CA ALA A 140 -4.58 -15.00 9.06
C ALA A 140 -4.71 -14.32 7.69
N GLY A 141 -3.98 -14.86 6.71
CA GLY A 141 -4.03 -14.40 5.33
C GLY A 141 -3.40 -15.40 4.35
N PRO A 142 -3.70 -15.27 3.06
CA PRO A 142 -3.14 -16.16 2.02
C PRO A 142 -1.65 -15.94 1.79
N THR A 143 -1.06 -14.87 2.34
CA THR A 143 0.39 -14.59 2.32
C THR A 143 0.85 -14.08 3.68
N HIS A 144 2.14 -14.23 3.98
CA HIS A 144 2.78 -13.61 5.14
C HIS A 144 2.46 -12.11 5.27
N LEU A 145 2.55 -11.38 4.15
CA LEU A 145 2.31 -9.94 4.10
C LEU A 145 0.88 -9.58 4.49
N ILE A 146 -0.12 -10.27 3.94
CA ILE A 146 -1.53 -10.01 4.26
C ILE A 146 -1.83 -10.38 5.71
N ALA A 147 -1.32 -11.51 6.20
CA ALA A 147 -1.49 -11.93 7.59
C ALA A 147 -0.91 -10.89 8.56
N ALA A 148 0.32 -10.43 8.32
CA ALA A 148 0.98 -9.40 9.14
C ALA A 148 0.23 -8.06 9.08
N CYS A 149 -0.14 -7.60 7.88
CA CYS A 149 -0.89 -6.35 7.70
C CYS A 149 -2.23 -6.38 8.45
N ARG A 150 -2.99 -7.48 8.35
CA ARG A 150 -4.25 -7.64 9.08
C ARG A 150 -4.02 -7.64 10.60
N ALA A 151 -2.93 -8.27 11.07
CA ALA A 151 -2.60 -8.28 12.48
C ALA A 151 -2.25 -6.88 13.02
N ILE A 152 -1.53 -6.06 12.23
CA ILE A 152 -1.24 -4.64 12.57
C ILE A 152 -2.54 -3.84 12.69
N VAL A 153 -3.44 -3.97 11.71
CA VAL A 153 -4.75 -3.28 11.73
C VAL A 153 -5.57 -3.74 12.94
N ARG A 154 -5.58 -5.05 13.20
CA ARG A 154 -6.32 -5.64 14.32
C ARG A 154 -5.79 -5.21 15.67
N ALA A 155 -4.47 -5.09 15.82
CA ALA A 155 -3.85 -4.57 17.04
C ALA A 155 -4.30 -3.14 17.35
N LYS A 156 -4.57 -2.33 16.32
CA LYS A 156 -4.98 -0.93 16.49
C LYS A 156 -6.48 -0.74 16.64
N TYR A 157 -7.28 -1.39 15.79
CA TYR A 157 -8.71 -1.13 15.64
C TYR A 157 -9.60 -2.29 16.07
N GLY A 158 -9.04 -3.48 16.28
CA GLY A 158 -9.79 -4.68 16.65
C GLY A 158 -10.37 -5.43 15.45
N LYS A 159 -11.52 -6.08 15.67
CA LYS A 159 -12.13 -7.03 14.72
C LYS A 159 -12.78 -6.35 13.52
N THR A 160 -13.15 -5.09 13.63
CA THR A 160 -13.71 -4.27 12.56
C THR A 160 -12.93 -2.97 12.45
N VAL A 161 -12.96 -2.37 11.26
CA VAL A 161 -12.38 -1.05 11.00
C VAL A 161 -13.18 -0.35 9.91
N SER A 162 -13.31 0.97 10.03
CA SER A 162 -13.91 1.82 9.00
C SER A 162 -12.86 2.21 7.96
N VAL A 163 -13.12 1.93 6.70
CA VAL A 163 -12.26 2.30 5.57
C VAL A 163 -13.07 3.07 4.52
N PRO A 164 -12.44 3.88 3.66
CA PRO A 164 -13.14 4.55 2.57
C PRO A 164 -13.82 3.55 1.65
N ALA A 165 -15.10 3.77 1.37
CA ALA A 165 -15.95 2.85 0.62
C ALA A 165 -15.44 2.61 -0.81
N GLU A 166 -14.78 3.60 -1.41
CA GLU A 166 -14.18 3.50 -2.74
C GLU A 166 -12.97 2.54 -2.80
N LEU A 167 -12.42 2.14 -1.66
CA LEU A 167 -11.33 1.16 -1.59
C LEU A 167 -11.82 -0.28 -1.43
N ILE A 168 -13.11 -0.47 -1.12
CA ILE A 168 -13.74 -1.78 -1.13
C ILE A 168 -14.02 -2.16 -2.59
N LYS A 169 -13.63 -3.38 -2.95
CA LYS A 169 -13.84 -3.96 -4.28
C LYS A 169 -15.05 -4.88 -4.31
#